data_AF-A0A7V5N9Y5-F1
#
_entry.id   AF-A0A7V5N9Y5-F1
#
_cell.length_a   1.000
_cell.length_b   1.000
_cell.length_c   1.000
_cell.angle_alpha   90.00
_cell.angle_beta   90.00
_cell.angle_gamma   90.00
#
_symmetry.space_group_name_H-M   'P 1'
#
loop_
_entity.id
_entity.type
_entity.pdbx_description
1 polymer ?
#
loop_
_entity_poly.entity_id
_entity_poly.type
_entity_poly.pdbx_seq_one_letter_code
_entity_poly.pdbx_strand_id
1 'polypeptide(L)'
;MIALVHRRWGFSMLEALIALAILLAGIVATVRFFPTLFASSSESVLLTRAAFLAQQKAAEIMRDDDSSHTLALAIAARTTPTTPIPSADEPALSYCFSGRSLLYRETDVLGQPNFARVIIKYSPSYRPSEDVIYELPFFKKP
;
A
#
# COMPACT_ATOMS: atom_id res chain seq x y z
N MET A 1 32.83 30.05 -54.48
CA MET A 1 31.54 30.27 -53.80
C MET A 1 30.65 29.06 -54.07
N ILE A 2 30.62 28.08 -53.16
CA ILE A 2 29.89 26.81 -53.35
C ILE A 2 28.46 27.01 -52.82
N ALA A 3 27.48 27.03 -53.72
CA ALA A 3 26.07 27.08 -53.36
C ALA A 3 25.63 25.69 -52.89
N LEU A 4 25.50 25.52 -51.57
CA LEU A 4 24.86 24.36 -50.96
C LEU A 4 23.35 24.41 -51.24
N VAL A 5 22.92 23.73 -52.29
CA VAL A 5 21.51 23.48 -52.59
C VAL A 5 20.95 22.57 -51.50
N HIS A 6 20.25 23.15 -50.52
CA HIS A 6 19.40 22.41 -49.60
C HIS A 6 18.19 21.86 -50.36
N ARG A 7 18.32 20.65 -50.87
CA ARG A 7 17.22 19.93 -51.52
C ARG A 7 16.24 19.48 -50.42
N ARG A 8 15.21 20.29 -50.13
CA ARG A 8 14.08 19.90 -49.28
C ARG A 8 13.24 18.87 -50.05
N TRP A 9 13.46 17.59 -49.80
CA TRP A 9 12.60 16.54 -50.33
C TRP A 9 11.34 16.56 -49.48
N GLY A 10 10.21 16.93 -50.10
CA GLY A 10 8.91 16.87 -49.43
C GLY A 10 8.59 15.43 -49.06
N PHE A 11 8.01 15.24 -47.88
CA PHE A 11 7.53 13.94 -47.41
C PHE A 11 6.54 13.36 -48.43
N SER A 12 6.68 12.09 -48.79
CA SER A 12 5.67 11.41 -49.59
C SER A 12 4.37 11.26 -48.79
N MET A 13 3.22 11.33 -49.46
CA MET A 13 1.91 11.13 -48.81
C MET A 13 1.85 9.76 -48.10
N LEU A 14 2.52 8.74 -48.65
CA LEU A 14 2.63 7.42 -48.05
C LEU A 14 3.45 7.45 -46.75
N GLU A 15 4.57 8.16 -46.73
CA GLU A 15 5.40 8.31 -45.53
C GLU A 15 4.65 9.08 -44.43
N ALA A 16 3.86 10.09 -44.80
CA ALA A 16 3.02 10.82 -43.85
C ALA A 16 1.95 9.92 -43.22
N LEU A 17 1.33 9.02 -44.00
CA LEU A 17 0.37 8.04 -43.51
C LEU A 17 1.02 7.01 -42.57
N ILE A 18 2.22 6.54 -42.91
CA ILE A 18 2.98 5.61 -42.04
C ILE A 18 3.35 6.30 -40.73
N ALA A 19 3.86 7.53 -40.78
CA ALA A 19 4.19 8.30 -39.59
C ALA A 19 2.95 8.55 -38.70
N LEU A 20 1.81 8.86 -39.31
CA LEU A 20 0.54 9.02 -38.60
C LEU A 20 0.08 7.70 -37.94
N ALA A 21 0.20 6.57 -38.63
CA ALA A 21 -0.17 5.27 -38.08
C ALA A 21 0.71 4.88 -36.88
N ILE A 22 2.02 5.11 -36.97
CA ILE A 22 2.96 4.89 -35.86
C ILE A 22 2.63 5.80 -34.67
N LEU A 23 2.35 7.08 -34.93
CA LEU A 23 1.97 8.04 -33.89
C LEU A 23 0.68 7.60 -33.17
N LEU A 24 -0.35 7.21 -33.92
CA LEU A 24 -1.62 6.74 -33.35
C LEU A 24 -1.43 5.46 -32.53
N ALA A 25 -0.63 4.50 -33.01
CA ALA A 25 -0.30 3.30 -32.26
C ALA A 25 0.43 3.63 -30.95
N GLY A 26 1.37 4.57 -30.97
CA GLY A 26 2.08 5.05 -29.78
C GLY A 26 1.16 5.73 -28.76
N ILE A 27 0.20 6.56 -29.22
CA ILE A 27 -0.78 7.20 -28.34
C ILE A 27 -1.68 6.14 -27.68
N VAL A 28 -2.21 5.19 -28.46
CA VAL A 28 -3.08 4.11 -27.92
C VAL A 28 -2.33 3.26 -26.91
N ALA A 29 -1.06 2.93 -27.17
CA ALA A 29 -0.23 2.21 -26.22
C ALA A 29 -0.10 2.99 -24.92
N THR A 30 0.28 4.27 -24.97
CA THR A 30 0.45 5.11 -23.78
C THR A 30 -0.86 5.25 -22.99
N VAL A 31 -1.99 5.53 -23.65
CA VAL A 31 -3.32 5.69 -23.02
C VAL A 31 -3.72 4.46 -22.20
N ARG A 32 -3.38 3.24 -22.67
CA ARG A 32 -3.69 2.00 -21.95
C ARG A 32 -2.88 1.81 -20.66
N PHE A 33 -1.72 2.46 -20.52
CA PHE A 33 -0.90 2.40 -19.29
C PHE A 33 -1.31 3.43 -18.22
N PHE A 34 -2.11 4.45 -18.55
CA PHE A 34 -2.57 5.43 -17.56
C PHE A 34 -3.41 4.83 -16.42
N PRO A 35 -4.43 3.99 -16.65
CA PRO A 35 -5.26 3.48 -15.55
C PRO A 35 -4.47 2.63 -14.54
N THR A 36 -3.45 1.89 -14.98
CA THR A 36 -2.60 1.10 -14.08
C THR A 36 -1.72 1.97 -13.19
N LEU A 37 -1.26 3.12 -13.70
CA LEU A 37 -0.46 4.07 -12.90
C LEU A 37 -1.28 4.73 -11.78
N PHE A 38 -2.51 5.14 -12.05
CA PHE A 38 -3.37 5.77 -11.03
C PHE A 38 -3.83 4.79 -9.95
N ALA A 39 -4.17 3.56 -10.33
CA ALA A 39 -4.56 2.52 -9.37
C ALA A 39 -3.42 2.25 -8.38
N SER A 40 -2.20 2.03 -8.88
CA SER A 40 -1.01 1.78 -8.06
C SER A 40 -0.67 2.95 -7.13
N SER A 41 -0.85 4.19 -7.58
CA SER A 41 -0.62 5.39 -6.76
C SER A 41 -1.59 5.46 -5.58
N SER A 42 -2.88 5.23 -5.82
CA SER A 42 -3.90 5.28 -4.78
C SER A 42 -3.70 4.20 -3.71
N GLU A 43 -3.35 2.99 -4.13
CA GLU A 43 -3.06 1.87 -3.22
C GLU A 43 -1.81 2.14 -2.38
N SER A 44 -0.76 2.70 -2.98
CA SER A 44 0.48 3.05 -2.28
C SER A 44 0.25 4.12 -1.21
N VAL A 45 -0.58 5.13 -1.50
CA VAL A 45 -0.97 6.16 -0.52
C VAL A 45 -1.69 5.53 0.66
N LEU A 46 -2.65 4.63 0.41
CA LEU A 46 -3.42 3.98 1.46
C LEU A 46 -2.55 3.03 2.31
N LEU A 47 -1.62 2.30 1.70
CA LEU A 47 -0.65 1.46 2.41
C LEU A 47 0.29 2.31 3.27
N THR A 48 0.72 3.48 2.78
CA THR A 48 1.56 4.41 3.55
C THR A 48 0.82 4.94 4.79
N ARG A 49 -0.45 5.32 4.62
CA ARG A 49 -1.32 5.75 5.73
C ARG A 49 -1.57 4.63 6.72
N ALA A 50 -1.80 3.41 6.24
CA ALA A 50 -1.95 2.23 7.08
C ALA A 50 -0.67 1.95 7.89
N ALA A 51 0.49 2.01 7.26
CA ALA A 51 1.77 1.83 7.96
C ALA A 51 1.99 2.91 9.02
N PHE A 52 1.70 4.18 8.70
CA PHE A 52 1.80 5.28 9.65
C PHE A 52 0.84 5.10 10.85
N LEU A 53 -0.42 4.75 10.58
CA LEU A 53 -1.40 4.46 11.63
C LEU A 53 -0.95 3.29 12.52
N ALA A 54 -0.40 2.23 11.93
CA ALA A 54 0.12 1.09 12.68
C ALA A 54 1.27 1.49 13.60
N GLN A 55 2.22 2.30 13.11
CA GLN A 55 3.33 2.83 13.90
C GLN A 55 2.84 3.74 15.03
N GLN A 56 1.90 4.63 14.73
CA GLN A 56 1.30 5.50 15.74
C GLN A 56 0.63 4.68 16.86
N LYS A 57 -0.19 3.69 16.51
CA LYS A 57 -0.86 2.84 17.51
C LYS A 57 0.12 1.97 18.28
N ALA A 58 1.16 1.44 17.64
CA ALA A 58 2.21 0.73 18.36
C ALA A 58 2.92 1.65 19.37
N ALA A 59 3.22 2.90 18.97
CA ALA A 59 3.85 3.88 19.84
C ALA A 59 2.94 4.31 21.00
N GLU A 60 1.63 4.47 20.78
CA GLU A 60 0.65 4.74 21.84
C GLU A 60 0.64 3.61 22.87
N ILE A 61 0.57 2.34 22.42
CA ILE A 61 0.62 1.17 23.30
C ILE A 61 1.93 1.15 24.09
N MET A 62 3.08 1.35 23.44
CA MET A 62 4.39 1.32 24.11
C MET A 62 4.60 2.48 25.09
N ARG A 63 4.02 3.66 24.80
CA ARG A 63 4.10 4.84 25.66
C ARG A 63 3.23 4.68 26.91
N ASP A 64 2.04 4.09 26.73
CA ASP A 64 1.04 3.95 27.79
C ASP A 64 1.20 2.62 28.56
N ASP A 65 2.14 1.76 28.14
CA ASP A 65 2.49 0.51 28.84
C ASP A 65 3.20 0.78 30.17
N ASP A 66 3.14 -0.21 31.07
CA ASP A 66 3.89 -0.17 32.32
C ASP A 66 5.33 -0.72 32.16
N SER A 67 6.13 -0.59 33.22
CA SER A 67 7.50 -1.12 33.24
C SER A 67 7.58 -2.64 33.11
N SER A 68 6.47 -3.35 33.29
CA SER A 68 6.35 -4.81 33.17
C SER A 68 5.80 -5.23 31.80
N HIS A 69 5.55 -4.28 30.90
CA HIS A 69 4.96 -4.50 29.58
C HIS A 69 3.64 -5.27 29.60
N THR A 70 2.80 -5.06 30.61
CA THR A 70 1.57 -5.86 30.79
C THR A 70 0.63 -5.75 29.59
N LEU A 71 0.53 -4.58 28.97
CA LEU A 71 -0.34 -4.34 27.83
C LEU A 71 0.19 -5.06 26.59
N ALA A 72 1.48 -4.89 26.29
CA ALA A 72 2.11 -5.55 25.14
C ALA A 72 2.11 -7.07 25.26
N LEU A 73 2.37 -7.60 26.46
CA LEU A 73 2.30 -9.03 26.75
C LEU A 73 0.88 -9.58 26.59
N ALA A 74 -0.14 -8.84 27.04
CA ALA A 74 -1.54 -9.23 26.88
C ALA A 74 -1.97 -9.24 25.41
N ILE A 75 -1.43 -8.34 24.58
CA ILE A 75 -1.66 -8.35 23.13
C ILE A 75 -0.91 -9.54 22.50
N ALA A 76 0.37 -9.75 22.82
CA ALA A 76 1.18 -10.83 22.28
C ALA A 76 0.63 -12.24 22.59
N ALA A 77 -0.05 -12.40 23.74
CA ALA A 77 -0.69 -13.64 24.14
C ALA A 77 -2.06 -13.88 23.45
N ARG A 78 -2.61 -12.87 22.77
CA ARG A 78 -3.96 -12.94 22.21
C ARG A 78 -3.97 -13.73 20.90
N THR A 79 -4.80 -14.76 20.82
CA THR A 79 -4.92 -15.60 19.62
C THR A 79 -5.98 -15.13 18.64
N THR A 80 -6.94 -14.33 19.12
CA THR A 80 -7.99 -13.70 18.32
C THR A 80 -7.79 -12.19 18.25
N PRO A 81 -7.95 -11.56 17.08
CA PRO A 81 -7.90 -10.11 16.96
C PRO A 81 -8.95 -9.44 17.83
N THR A 82 -8.63 -8.27 18.39
CA THR A 82 -9.63 -7.41 19.02
C THR A 82 -10.67 -6.94 18.01
N THR A 83 -11.82 -6.48 18.50
CA THR A 83 -12.80 -5.79 17.66
C THR A 83 -12.11 -4.64 16.91
N PRO A 84 -12.28 -4.54 15.57
CA PRO A 84 -11.73 -3.43 14.81
C PRO A 84 -12.30 -2.08 15.28
N ILE A 85 -11.41 -1.13 15.51
CA ILE A 85 -11.76 0.24 15.91
C ILE A 85 -11.51 1.15 14.70
N PRO A 86 -12.53 1.89 14.22
CA PRO A 86 -12.34 2.84 13.11
C PRO A 86 -11.40 3.98 13.55
N SER A 87 -10.49 4.37 12.66
CA SER A 87 -9.63 5.52 12.91
C SER A 87 -10.40 6.83 12.69
N ALA A 88 -10.25 7.78 13.61
CA ALA A 88 -10.83 9.11 13.46
C ALA A 88 -10.10 9.94 12.39
N ASP A 89 -8.76 9.79 12.31
CA ASP A 89 -7.91 10.53 11.38
C ASP A 89 -7.98 9.96 9.96
N GLU A 90 -8.24 8.66 9.83
CA GLU A 90 -8.31 7.95 8.55
C GLU A 90 -9.60 7.11 8.47
N PRO A 91 -10.75 7.69 8.06
CA PRO A 91 -12.05 7.02 8.09
C PRO A 91 -12.15 5.75 7.22
N ALA A 92 -11.24 5.60 6.25
CA ALA A 92 -11.14 4.41 5.40
C ALA A 92 -10.50 3.21 6.11
N LEU A 93 -9.85 3.42 7.27
CA LEU A 93 -9.05 2.44 7.98
C LEU A 93 -9.64 2.14 9.36
N SER A 94 -9.50 0.89 9.77
CA SER A 94 -9.71 0.46 11.15
C SER A 94 -8.48 -0.29 11.64
N TYR A 95 -8.28 -0.33 12.95
CA TYR A 95 -7.17 -1.04 13.57
C TYR A 95 -7.66 -2.04 14.62
N CYS A 96 -6.92 -3.13 14.77
CA CYS A 96 -7.08 -4.07 15.87
C CYS A 96 -5.72 -4.62 16.31
N PHE A 97 -5.72 -5.32 17.45
CA PHE A 97 -4.52 -5.89 18.05
C PHE A 97 -4.62 -7.41 18.13
N SER A 98 -3.50 -8.09 17.92
CA SER A 98 -3.42 -9.55 17.96
C SER A 98 -1.99 -10.01 18.28
N GLY A 99 -1.87 -11.21 18.85
CA GLY A 99 -0.61 -11.93 19.01
C GLY A 99 -0.22 -12.78 17.80
N ARG A 100 -1.19 -13.04 16.90
CA ARG A 100 -1.03 -13.82 15.68
C ARG A 100 -1.22 -12.95 14.45
N SER A 101 -0.42 -13.22 13.43
CA SER A 101 -0.56 -12.60 12.11
C SER A 101 -1.80 -13.14 11.39
N LEU A 102 -2.48 -12.28 10.65
CA LEU A 102 -3.55 -12.63 9.71
C LEU A 102 -3.05 -12.55 8.26
N LEU A 103 -2.01 -11.76 8.00
CA LEU A 103 -1.43 -11.54 6.67
C LEU A 103 -0.34 -12.55 6.31
N TYR A 104 0.48 -12.96 7.28
CA TYR A 104 1.65 -13.80 7.05
C TYR A 104 1.45 -15.20 7.64
N ARG A 105 2.09 -16.21 7.03
CA ARG A 105 2.08 -17.57 7.58
C ARG A 105 3.03 -17.64 8.77
N GLU A 106 2.75 -18.53 9.72
CA GLU A 106 3.59 -18.67 10.93
C GLU A 106 5.03 -19.12 10.65
N THR A 107 5.27 -19.68 9.47
CA THR A 107 6.60 -20.01 8.96
C THR A 107 7.42 -18.79 8.58
N ASP A 108 6.77 -17.67 8.27
CA ASP A 108 7.42 -16.43 7.90
C ASP A 108 7.94 -15.73 9.15
N VAL A 109 9.08 -15.05 9.04
CA VAL A 109 9.65 -14.26 10.16
C VAL A 109 8.63 -13.27 10.71
N LEU A 110 7.86 -12.64 9.82
CA LEU A 110 6.81 -11.70 10.18
C LEU A 110 5.54 -12.38 10.68
N GLY A 111 5.32 -13.67 10.47
CA GLY A 111 4.14 -14.40 10.93
C GLY A 111 4.33 -15.15 12.24
N GLN A 112 5.53 -15.14 12.81
CA GLN A 112 5.85 -15.85 14.06
C GLN A 112 4.87 -15.49 15.20
N PRO A 113 4.45 -16.46 16.01
CA PRO A 113 3.61 -16.20 17.18
C PRO A 113 4.38 -15.42 18.25
N ASN A 114 3.68 -14.99 19.30
CA ASN A 114 4.25 -14.29 20.47
C ASN A 114 4.77 -12.87 20.18
N PHE A 115 4.30 -12.25 19.09
CA PHE A 115 4.51 -10.83 18.83
C PHE A 115 3.24 -10.06 19.06
N ALA A 116 3.30 -8.97 19.82
CA ALA A 116 2.22 -7.99 19.84
C ALA A 116 2.19 -7.26 18.48
N ARG A 117 1.02 -7.21 17.87
CA ARG A 117 0.83 -6.67 16.52
C ARG A 117 -0.29 -5.66 16.49
N VAL A 118 -0.08 -4.64 15.67
CA VAL A 118 -1.16 -3.79 15.15
C VAL A 118 -1.52 -4.28 13.76
N ILE A 119 -2.80 -4.54 13.55
CA ILE A 119 -3.36 -4.98 12.27
C ILE A 119 -4.26 -3.87 11.77
N ILE A 120 -4.01 -3.41 10.54
CA ILE A 120 -4.81 -2.39 9.87
C ILE A 120 -5.68 -3.07 8.83
N LYS A 121 -6.98 -2.79 8.90
CA LYS A 121 -8.00 -3.32 8.01
C LYS A 121 -8.75 -2.17 7.35
N TYR A 122 -9.46 -2.43 6.27
CA TYR A 122 -10.46 -1.46 5.81
C TYR A 122 -11.52 -1.25 6.90
N SER A 123 -11.96 0.00 7.08
CA SER A 123 -13.12 0.29 7.91
C SER A 123 -14.38 -0.30 7.26
N PRO A 124 -15.27 -0.96 8.03
CA PRO A 124 -16.52 -1.51 7.50
C PRO A 124 -17.41 -0.46 6.81
N SER A 125 -17.32 0.80 7.26
CA SER A 125 -18.03 1.93 6.66
C SER A 125 -17.50 2.32 5.27
N TYR A 126 -16.25 1.99 4.97
CA TYR A 126 -15.61 2.28 3.69
C TYR A 126 -15.65 1.07 2.76
N ARG A 127 -15.31 -0.12 3.28
CA ARG A 127 -15.31 -1.37 2.53
C ARG A 127 -15.65 -2.55 3.46
N PRO A 128 -16.66 -3.36 3.13
CA PRO A 128 -17.13 -4.44 4.00
C PRO A 128 -16.24 -5.69 4.00
N SER A 129 -15.26 -5.78 3.10
CA SER A 129 -14.42 -6.99 2.98
C SER A 129 -13.51 -7.23 4.19
N GLU A 130 -13.33 -6.21 5.05
CA GLU A 130 -12.45 -6.28 6.22
C GLU A 130 -11.05 -6.83 5.89
N ASP A 131 -10.57 -6.63 4.66
CA ASP A 131 -9.26 -7.15 4.26
C ASP A 131 -8.17 -6.46 5.07
N VAL A 132 -7.15 -7.24 5.45
CA VAL A 132 -5.95 -6.74 6.12
C VAL A 132 -5.08 -6.03 5.08
N ILE A 133 -4.78 -4.77 5.33
CA ILE A 133 -3.96 -3.91 4.48
C ILE A 133 -2.50 -3.97 4.92
N TYR A 134 -2.28 -3.93 6.24
CA TYR A 134 -0.95 -3.82 6.81
C TYR A 134 -0.90 -4.44 8.20
N GLU A 135 0.23 -5.05 8.55
CA GLU A 135 0.50 -5.57 9.89
C GLU A 135 1.88 -5.12 10.38
N LEU A 136 1.94 -4.66 11.63
CA LEU A 136 3.17 -4.26 12.28
C LEU A 136 3.39 -5.07 13.56
N PRO A 137 4.37 -5.99 13.62
CA PRO A 137 4.87 -6.51 14.89
C PRO A 137 5.71 -5.45 15.59
N PHE A 138 5.44 -5.15 16.87
CA PHE A 138 6.13 -4.09 17.60
C PHE A 138 6.75 -4.54 18.92
N PHE A 139 6.30 -5.64 19.52
CA PHE A 139 6.86 -6.17 20.75
C PHE A 139 6.92 -7.70 20.70
N LYS A 140 8.05 -8.28 21.10
CA LYS A 140 8.22 -9.73 21.18
C LYS A 140 8.12 -10.16 22.64
N LYS A 141 7.21 -11.08 22.94
CA LYS A 141 7.16 -11.72 24.26
C LYS A 141 8.46 -12.52 24.47
N PRO A 142 9.19 -12.28 25.56
CA PRO A 142 10.42 -13.00 25.88
C PRO A 142 10.17 -14.49 26.17
#